data_AF-A0A3E4EWA8-F1
#
_entry.id   AF-A0A3E4EWA8-F1
#
_cell.length_a   1.000
_cell.length_b   1.000
_cell.length_c   1.000
_cell.angle_alpha   90.00
_cell.angle_beta   90.00
_cell.angle_gamma   90.00
#
_symmetry.space_group_name_H-M   'P 1'
#
loop_
_entity.id
_entity.type
_entity.pdbx_description
1 polymer ?
#
loop_
_entity_poly.entity_id
_entity_poly.type
_entity_poly.pdbx_seq_one_letter_code
_entity_poly.pdbx_strand_id
1 'polypeptide(L)'
;MYYLVDTNVFLHAICDEIYTVANLCKENNQEVTITETILNELEPGYYLKIEDETAKEAYNAVHNLTFGTMGIKTIRLVKLEEIPGAKEELKKIRRRFYDWMKDPNYLKNLIAKGKISEDDIKKKSFRNKDMGECELIAIAKVSSDEHQIVTNDKGRVFLHPEQNLFDEYASEIGLTVLSSDEWLCQIGHIK
;
A
#
# COMPACT_ATOMS: atom_id res chain seq x y z
N MET A 1 1.96 -16.31 8.53
CA MET A 1 2.22 -15.55 7.28
C MET A 1 1.46 -14.24 7.39
N TYR A 2 2.13 -13.12 7.10
CA TYR A 2 1.54 -11.78 7.13
C TYR A 2 1.34 -11.28 5.69
N TYR A 3 0.11 -10.94 5.32
CA TYR A 3 -0.19 -10.32 4.02
C TYR A 3 -0.23 -8.82 4.18
N LEU A 4 0.77 -8.12 3.62
CA LEU A 4 0.81 -6.67 3.50
C LEU A 4 -0.11 -6.26 2.36
N VAL A 5 -1.35 -5.88 2.67
CA VAL A 5 -2.38 -5.63 1.66
C VAL A 5 -2.41 -4.16 1.29
N ASP A 6 -2.31 -3.91 -0.01
CA ASP A 6 -2.34 -2.58 -0.60
C ASP A 6 -3.78 -2.01 -0.66
N THR A 7 -3.88 -0.68 -0.68
CA THR A 7 -5.13 0.10 -0.73
C THR A 7 -6.02 -0.36 -1.88
N ASN A 8 -5.44 -0.62 -3.05
CA ASN A 8 -6.20 -0.98 -4.24
C ASN A 8 -6.92 -2.34 -4.15
N VAL A 9 -6.39 -3.26 -3.34
CA VAL A 9 -7.00 -4.59 -3.13
C VAL A 9 -8.31 -4.42 -2.35
N PHE A 10 -8.29 -3.59 -1.31
CA PHE A 10 -9.50 -3.27 -0.53
C PHE A 10 -10.55 -2.57 -1.38
N LEU A 11 -10.15 -1.62 -2.24
CA LEU A 11 -11.09 -0.83 -3.02
C LEU A 11 -11.69 -1.59 -4.22
N HIS A 12 -10.99 -2.59 -4.75
CA HIS A 12 -11.34 -3.16 -6.06
C HIS A 12 -11.43 -4.68 -6.11
N ALA A 13 -10.69 -5.40 -5.26
CA ALA A 13 -10.66 -6.86 -5.31
C ALA A 13 -11.58 -7.49 -4.26
N ILE A 14 -11.55 -6.98 -3.04
CA ILE A 14 -12.28 -7.56 -1.90
C ILE A 14 -13.30 -6.60 -1.28
N CYS A 15 -13.65 -5.51 -1.97
CA CYS A 15 -14.47 -4.41 -1.45
C CYS A 15 -15.67 -4.87 -0.61
N ASP A 16 -16.48 -5.77 -1.16
CA ASP A 16 -17.70 -6.26 -0.50
C ASP A 16 -17.45 -7.48 0.41
N GLU A 17 -16.19 -7.96 0.46
CA GLU A 17 -15.79 -9.21 1.10
C GLU A 17 -14.69 -9.01 2.17
N ILE A 18 -14.35 -7.77 2.54
CA ILE A 18 -13.27 -7.45 3.50
C ILE A 18 -13.41 -8.24 4.80
N TYR A 19 -14.63 -8.30 5.35
CA TYR A 19 -14.91 -9.07 6.57
C TYR A 19 -14.67 -10.57 6.38
N THR A 20 -15.16 -11.13 5.27
CA THR A 20 -15.04 -12.55 4.94
C THR A 20 -13.57 -12.94 4.78
N VAL A 21 -12.83 -12.19 3.97
CA VAL A 21 -11.42 -12.45 3.66
C VAL A 21 -10.54 -12.30 4.90
N ALA A 22 -10.75 -11.26 5.71
CA ALA A 22 -9.98 -11.04 6.93
C ALA A 22 -10.24 -12.14 7.98
N ASN A 23 -11.49 -12.59 8.11
CA ASN A 23 -11.84 -13.71 8.99
C ASN A 23 -11.22 -15.03 8.51
N LEU A 24 -11.31 -15.32 7.21
CA LEU A 24 -10.71 -16.52 6.62
C LEU A 24 -9.19 -16.57 6.84
N CYS A 25 -8.49 -15.45 6.64
CA CYS A 25 -7.06 -15.35 6.95
C CYS A 25 -6.81 -15.74 8.42
N LYS A 26 -7.58 -15.17 9.35
CA LYS A 26 -7.45 -15.44 10.78
C LYS A 26 -7.71 -16.90 11.13
N GLU A 27 -8.74 -17.52 10.55
CA GLU A 27 -9.05 -18.95 10.71
C GLU A 27 -7.90 -19.85 10.23
N ASN A 28 -7.19 -19.42 9.19
CA ASN A 28 -6.02 -20.10 8.64
C ASN A 28 -4.69 -19.78 9.36
N ASN A 29 -4.72 -19.13 10.53
CA ASN A 29 -3.52 -18.63 11.25
C ASN A 29 -2.63 -17.73 10.36
N GLN A 30 -3.27 -16.92 9.52
CA GLN A 30 -2.67 -15.89 8.70
C GLN A 30 -3.25 -14.53 9.10
N GLU A 31 -2.57 -13.44 8.74
CA GLU A 31 -3.01 -12.11 9.15
C GLU A 31 -2.96 -11.13 7.97
N VAL A 32 -4.11 -10.50 7.72
CA VAL A 32 -4.16 -9.27 6.90
C VAL A 32 -3.48 -8.17 7.70
N THR A 33 -2.46 -7.57 7.12
CA THR A 33 -1.60 -6.57 7.76
C THR A 33 -1.59 -5.30 6.91
N ILE A 34 -1.77 -4.14 7.54
CA ILE A 34 -1.76 -2.84 6.90
C ILE A 34 -0.87 -1.86 7.67
N THR A 35 -0.41 -0.80 7.01
CA THR A 35 0.23 0.33 7.67
C THR A 35 -0.78 1.46 7.94
N GLU A 36 -0.40 2.42 8.77
CA GLU A 36 -1.20 3.63 8.99
C GLU A 36 -1.37 4.43 7.69
N THR A 37 -0.37 4.41 6.80
CA THR A 37 -0.49 5.03 5.48
C THR A 37 -1.61 4.38 4.69
N ILE A 38 -1.62 3.05 4.50
CA ILE A 38 -2.71 2.35 3.79
C ILE A 38 -4.09 2.68 4.37
N LEU A 39 -4.22 2.70 5.70
CA LEU A 39 -5.48 3.07 6.34
C LEU A 39 -5.92 4.51 5.99
N ASN A 40 -4.99 5.47 5.99
CA ASN A 40 -5.27 6.85 5.63
C ASN A 40 -5.59 7.02 4.13
N GLU A 41 -5.03 6.16 3.27
CA GLU A 41 -5.32 6.19 1.83
C GLU A 41 -6.74 5.74 1.50
N LEU A 42 -7.30 4.84 2.32
CA LEU A 42 -8.70 4.44 2.25
C LEU A 42 -9.64 5.56 2.73
N GLU A 43 -9.17 6.51 3.52
CA GLU A 43 -10.00 7.60 4.05
C GLU A 43 -10.51 8.49 2.89
N PRO A 44 -11.84 8.64 2.74
CA PRO A 44 -12.41 9.50 1.70
C PRO A 44 -11.86 10.93 1.77
N GLY A 45 -11.41 11.46 0.63
CA GLY A 45 -10.81 12.79 0.54
C GLY A 45 -9.27 12.83 0.62
N TYR A 46 -8.60 11.73 1.01
CA TYR A 46 -7.12 11.68 1.02
C TYR A 46 -6.55 11.56 -0.40
N TYR A 47 -6.98 10.53 -1.14
CA TYR A 47 -6.73 10.36 -2.58
C TYR A 47 -8.01 10.26 -3.42
N LEU A 48 -9.13 9.92 -2.79
CA LEU A 48 -10.42 9.68 -3.43
C LEU A 48 -11.35 10.90 -3.28
N LYS A 49 -12.36 11.01 -4.14
CA LYS A 49 -13.40 12.04 -3.97
C LYS A 49 -14.20 11.73 -2.70
N ILE A 50 -14.57 12.78 -1.96
CA ILE A 50 -15.32 12.69 -0.68
C ILE A 50 -16.67 11.94 -0.85
N GLU A 51 -17.23 11.93 -2.05
CA GLU A 51 -18.54 11.34 -2.36
C GLU A 51 -18.48 9.85 -2.77
N ASP A 52 -17.31 9.22 -2.72
CA ASP A 52 -17.17 7.80 -3.07
C ASP A 52 -17.69 6.91 -1.91
N GLU A 53 -18.93 6.46 -2.04
CA GLU A 53 -19.63 5.61 -1.06
C GLU A 53 -18.88 4.29 -0.82
N THR A 54 -18.36 3.69 -1.89
CA THR A 54 -17.58 2.45 -1.87
C THR A 54 -16.28 2.62 -1.08
N ALA A 55 -15.56 3.72 -1.29
CA ALA A 55 -14.35 4.04 -0.52
C ALA A 55 -14.63 4.18 0.98
N LYS A 56 -15.75 4.82 1.33
CA LYS A 56 -16.17 5.01 2.71
C LYS A 56 -16.53 3.68 3.39
N GLU A 57 -17.20 2.78 2.68
CA GLU A 57 -17.52 1.44 3.18
C GLU A 57 -16.25 0.62 3.41
N ALA A 58 -15.32 0.61 2.44
CA ALA A 58 -14.03 -0.06 2.58
C ALA A 58 -13.22 0.47 3.78
N TYR A 59 -13.11 1.80 3.91
CA TYR A 59 -12.47 2.43 5.06
C TYR A 59 -13.08 1.99 6.39
N ASN A 60 -14.41 2.07 6.51
CA ASN A 60 -15.12 1.71 7.74
C ASN A 60 -14.88 0.23 8.11
N ALA A 61 -14.94 -0.67 7.13
CA ALA A 61 -14.68 -2.09 7.34
C ALA A 61 -13.24 -2.32 7.84
N VAL A 62 -12.24 -1.78 7.13
CA VAL A 62 -10.83 -1.93 7.49
C VAL A 62 -10.54 -1.31 8.86
N HIS A 63 -11.03 -0.10 9.12
CA HIS A 63 -10.87 0.58 10.40
C HIS A 63 -11.46 -0.25 11.55
N ASN A 64 -12.69 -0.74 11.39
CA ASN A 64 -13.37 -1.52 12.43
C ASN A 64 -12.61 -2.81 12.76
N LEU A 65 -12.17 -3.55 11.74
CA LEU A 65 -11.40 -4.78 11.89
C LEU A 65 -9.99 -4.57 12.43
N THR A 66 -9.44 -3.36 12.24
CA THR A 66 -8.12 -2.97 12.76
C THR A 66 -8.16 -2.62 14.24
N PHE A 67 -9.15 -1.83 14.66
CA PHE A 67 -9.25 -1.36 16.03
C PHE A 67 -10.13 -2.22 16.93
N GLY A 68 -10.76 -3.26 16.38
CA GLY A 68 -11.59 -4.17 17.16
C GLY A 68 -12.96 -3.59 17.51
N THR A 69 -13.49 -2.67 16.69
CA THR A 69 -14.85 -2.16 16.87
C THR A 69 -15.81 -3.35 16.85
N MET A 70 -16.78 -3.39 17.78
CA MET A 70 -17.70 -4.52 17.96
C MET A 70 -17.05 -5.84 18.39
N GLY A 71 -15.80 -5.81 18.90
CA GLY A 71 -15.12 -6.99 19.48
C GLY A 71 -14.41 -7.90 18.47
N ILE A 72 -14.40 -7.53 17.18
CA ILE A 72 -13.76 -8.30 16.11
C ILE A 72 -12.50 -7.56 15.65
N LYS A 73 -11.33 -8.09 16.04
CA LYS A 73 -10.03 -7.62 15.58
C LYS A 73 -9.36 -8.69 14.74
N THR A 74 -9.29 -8.48 13.42
CA THR A 74 -8.75 -9.44 12.44
C THR A 74 -7.74 -8.82 11.48
N ILE A 75 -7.68 -7.49 11.38
CA ILE A 75 -6.63 -6.80 10.62
C ILE A 75 -5.57 -6.29 11.59
N ARG A 76 -4.31 -6.57 11.29
CA ARG A 76 -3.16 -6.11 12.05
C ARG A 76 -2.69 -4.76 11.50
N LEU A 77 -2.68 -3.74 12.35
CA LEU A 77 -1.94 -2.51 12.07
C LEU A 77 -0.48 -2.71 12.47
N VAL A 78 0.44 -2.53 11.53
CA VAL A 78 1.88 -2.58 11.79
C VAL A 78 2.49 -1.20 11.63
N LYS A 79 3.40 -0.83 12.53
CA LYS A 79 4.14 0.42 12.47
C LYS A 79 5.59 0.17 12.05
N LEU A 80 6.16 1.07 11.25
CA LEU A 80 7.56 0.96 10.82
C LEU A 80 8.53 0.96 12.01
N GLU A 81 8.17 1.63 13.12
CA GLU A 81 8.91 1.63 14.38
C GLU A 81 9.04 0.24 15.01
N GLU A 82 8.06 -0.63 14.76
CA GLU A 82 7.98 -1.96 15.37
C GLU A 82 8.85 -2.98 14.63
N ILE A 83 9.33 -2.63 13.43
CA ILE A 83 10.12 -3.51 12.57
C ILE A 83 11.54 -2.94 12.43
N PRO A 84 12.54 -3.58 13.06
CA PRO A 84 13.93 -3.13 12.98
C PRO A 84 14.41 -2.95 11.53
N GLY A 85 14.92 -1.75 11.24
CA GLY A 85 15.47 -1.41 9.91
C GLY A 85 14.46 -0.98 8.85
N ALA A 86 13.13 -1.13 9.08
CA ALA A 86 12.12 -0.76 8.10
C ALA A 86 12.14 0.75 7.78
N LYS A 87 12.34 1.61 8.80
CA LYS A 87 12.47 3.07 8.59
C LYS A 87 13.67 3.45 7.73
N GLU A 88 14.81 2.81 7.96
CA GLU A 88 16.03 3.04 7.20
C GLU A 88 15.84 2.58 5.76
N GLU A 89 15.17 1.44 5.55
CA GLU A 89 14.90 0.93 4.22
C GLU A 89 13.91 1.80 3.45
N LEU A 90 12.83 2.27 4.10
CA LEU A 90 11.91 3.25 3.53
C LEU A 90 12.66 4.50 3.03
N LYS A 91 13.58 5.04 3.83
CA LYS A 91 14.39 6.20 3.42
C LYS A 91 15.22 5.91 2.17
N LYS A 92 15.78 4.70 2.03
CA LYS A 92 16.55 4.30 0.83
C LYS A 92 15.64 4.19 -0.39
N ILE A 93 14.49 3.52 -0.27
CA ILE A 93 13.50 3.39 -1.34
C ILE A 93 13.05 4.78 -1.81
N ARG A 94 12.61 5.65 -0.88
CA ARG A 94 12.17 7.02 -1.20
C ARG A 94 13.28 7.85 -1.85
N ARG A 95 14.54 7.69 -1.42
CA ARG A 95 15.68 8.37 -2.07
C ARG A 95 15.94 7.83 -3.47
N ARG A 96 15.83 6.52 -3.70
CA ARG A 96 16.08 5.93 -5.02
C ARG A 96 15.06 6.41 -6.05
N PHE A 97 13.77 6.38 -5.71
CA PHE A 97 12.69 6.58 -6.68
C PHE A 97 12.05 7.97 -6.65
N TYR A 98 12.17 8.72 -5.55
CA TYR A 98 11.40 9.96 -5.34
C TYR A 98 12.25 11.18 -4.95
N ASP A 99 13.58 11.10 -4.90
CA ASP A 99 14.40 12.29 -4.57
C ASP A 99 14.29 13.39 -5.63
N TRP A 100 13.97 13.02 -6.88
CA TRP A 100 13.69 13.97 -7.96
C TRP A 100 12.58 14.97 -7.58
N MET A 101 11.65 14.58 -6.71
CA MET A 101 10.59 15.48 -6.24
C MET A 101 11.17 16.66 -5.48
N LYS A 102 12.36 16.53 -4.89
CA LYS A 102 13.01 17.60 -4.12
C LYS A 102 13.83 18.54 -5.00
N ASP A 103 14.09 18.17 -6.26
CA ASP A 103 14.86 18.99 -7.20
C ASP A 103 13.97 20.08 -7.83
N PRO A 104 14.16 21.37 -7.47
CA PRO A 104 13.33 22.44 -8.01
C PRO A 104 13.50 22.64 -9.51
N ASN A 105 14.68 22.35 -10.08
CA ASN A 105 14.95 22.51 -11.50
C ASN A 105 14.23 21.43 -12.30
N TYR A 106 14.27 20.20 -11.81
CA TYR A 106 13.56 19.09 -12.43
C TYR A 106 12.03 19.32 -12.40
N LEU A 107 11.49 19.77 -11.26
CA LEU A 107 10.06 20.12 -11.15
C LEU A 107 9.65 21.23 -12.14
N LYS A 108 10.45 22.30 -12.27
CA LYS A 108 10.20 23.35 -13.28
C LYS A 108 10.17 22.78 -14.69
N ASN A 109 11.05 21.83 -15.00
CA ASN A 109 11.07 21.15 -16.30
C ASN A 109 9.79 20.34 -16.55
N LEU A 110 9.31 19.61 -15.53
CA LEU A 110 8.06 18.84 -15.62
C LEU A 110 6.83 19.75 -15.81
N ILE A 111 6.79 20.90 -15.13
CA ILE A 111 5.74 21.92 -15.32
C ILE A 111 5.78 22.47 -16.74
N ALA A 112 6.97 22.84 -17.25
CA ALA A 112 7.13 23.36 -18.60
C ALA A 112 6.71 22.35 -19.69
N LYS A 113 6.86 21.05 -19.40
CA LYS A 113 6.39 19.95 -20.26
C LYS A 113 4.90 19.62 -20.09
N GLY A 114 4.19 20.31 -19.21
CA GLY A 114 2.78 20.07 -18.93
C GLY A 114 2.49 18.72 -18.23
N LYS A 115 3.50 18.08 -17.64
CA LYS A 115 3.33 16.78 -16.95
C LYS A 115 2.73 16.90 -15.55
N ILE A 116 2.88 18.06 -14.92
CA ILE A 116 2.38 18.37 -13.58
C ILE A 116 2.12 19.87 -13.46
N SER A 117 1.16 20.28 -12.64
CA SER A 117 0.90 21.70 -12.36
C SER A 117 1.63 22.18 -11.10
N GLU A 118 1.78 23.50 -10.95
CA GLU A 118 2.26 24.10 -9.69
C GLU A 118 1.34 23.77 -8.51
N ASP A 119 0.03 23.71 -8.73
CA ASP A 119 -0.93 23.42 -7.68
C ASP A 119 -0.85 21.97 -7.23
N ASP A 120 -0.53 21.03 -8.13
CA ASP A 120 -0.28 19.65 -7.74
C ASP A 120 0.93 19.53 -6.81
N ILE A 121 2.01 20.26 -7.07
CA ILE A 121 3.23 20.23 -6.24
C ILE A 121 2.98 20.80 -4.83
N LYS A 122 2.03 21.74 -4.69
CA LYS A 122 1.66 22.32 -3.39
C LYS A 122 0.83 21.36 -2.53
N LYS A 123 0.18 20.35 -3.11
CA LYS A 123 -0.62 19.39 -2.36
C LYS A 123 0.27 18.52 -1.47
N LYS A 124 -0.16 18.28 -0.23
CA LYS A 124 0.53 17.37 0.70
C LYS A 124 0.70 15.96 0.10
N SER A 125 -0.30 15.50 -0.65
CA SER A 125 -0.32 14.22 -1.35
C SER A 125 0.77 14.07 -2.41
N PHE A 126 1.32 15.15 -2.96
CA PHE A 126 2.43 15.07 -3.93
C PHE A 126 3.68 14.43 -3.31
N ARG A 127 4.02 14.81 -2.08
CA ARG A 127 5.19 14.29 -1.36
C ARG A 127 5.02 12.85 -0.87
N ASN A 128 3.77 12.41 -0.79
CA ASN A 128 3.37 11.10 -0.30
C ASN A 128 2.95 10.16 -1.43
N LYS A 129 3.16 10.53 -2.70
CA LYS A 129 2.90 9.64 -3.82
C LYS A 129 3.64 8.33 -3.63
N ASP A 130 2.88 7.25 -3.76
CA ASP A 130 3.31 5.86 -3.66
C ASP A 130 3.98 5.54 -2.30
N MET A 131 3.55 6.24 -1.24
CA MET A 131 4.12 6.05 0.10
C MET A 131 3.69 4.72 0.69
N GLY A 132 2.42 4.33 0.56
CA GLY A 132 1.92 3.05 1.07
C GLY A 132 2.74 1.88 0.53
N GLU A 133 2.92 1.81 -0.78
CA GLU A 133 3.67 0.80 -1.50
C GLU A 133 5.14 0.77 -1.06
N CYS A 134 5.76 1.95 -0.91
CA CYS A 134 7.12 2.08 -0.38
C CYS A 134 7.25 1.54 1.06
N GLU A 135 6.23 1.74 1.91
CA GLU A 135 6.20 1.18 3.26
C GLU A 135 6.04 -0.34 3.25
N LEU A 136 5.16 -0.88 2.40
CA LEU A 136 4.97 -2.33 2.27
C LEU A 136 6.28 -3.01 1.85
N ILE A 137 6.98 -2.46 0.85
CA ILE A 137 8.29 -2.97 0.41
C ILE A 137 9.33 -2.86 1.52
N ALA A 138 9.38 -1.73 2.23
CA ALA A 138 10.34 -1.52 3.31
C ALA A 138 10.19 -2.58 4.42
N ILE A 139 8.95 -2.90 4.79
CA ILE A 139 8.63 -3.92 5.78
C ILE A 139 9.01 -5.31 5.26
N ALA A 140 8.46 -5.72 4.12
CA ALA A 140 8.68 -7.06 3.58
C ALA A 140 10.17 -7.36 3.37
N LYS A 141 10.95 -6.37 2.91
CA LYS A 141 12.39 -6.51 2.70
C LYS A 141 13.18 -6.85 3.96
N VAL A 142 12.82 -6.31 5.11
CA VAL A 142 13.58 -6.51 6.36
C VAL A 142 13.05 -7.67 7.20
N SER A 143 11.86 -8.18 6.89
CA SER A 143 11.16 -9.21 7.67
C SER A 143 11.40 -10.66 7.22
N SER A 144 12.47 -10.94 6.46
CA SER A 144 12.99 -12.31 6.19
C SER A 144 11.91 -13.35 5.83
N ASP A 145 11.14 -13.10 4.78
CA ASP A 145 10.09 -13.98 4.23
C ASP A 145 8.82 -14.18 5.10
N GLU A 146 8.69 -13.49 6.23
CA GLU A 146 7.47 -13.56 7.05
C GLU A 146 6.27 -12.82 6.42
N HIS A 147 6.55 -11.93 5.45
CA HIS A 147 5.57 -11.05 4.83
C HIS A 147 5.51 -11.25 3.31
N GLN A 148 4.29 -11.26 2.78
CA GLN A 148 4.01 -11.22 1.34
C GLN A 148 3.21 -9.95 1.05
N ILE A 149 3.55 -9.26 -0.03
CA ILE A 149 2.78 -8.08 -0.47
C ILE A 149 1.63 -8.57 -1.35
N VAL A 150 0.44 -8.03 -1.13
CA VAL A 150 -0.71 -8.27 -2.00
C VAL A 150 -1.12 -6.94 -2.64
N THR A 151 -1.03 -6.87 -3.96
CA THR A 151 -1.38 -5.68 -4.73
C THR A 151 -1.76 -6.06 -6.16
N ASN A 152 -2.72 -5.35 -6.72
CA ASN A 152 -3.01 -5.38 -8.16
C ASN A 152 -2.38 -4.18 -8.90
N ASP A 153 -1.61 -3.35 -8.19
CA ASP A 153 -0.97 -2.20 -8.80
C ASP A 153 0.20 -2.71 -9.64
N LYS A 154 0.41 -2.07 -10.78
CA LYS A 154 1.54 -2.33 -11.65
C LYS A 154 2.83 -1.71 -11.11
N GLY A 155 2.81 -1.09 -9.92
CA GLY A 155 3.98 -0.59 -9.19
C GLY A 155 4.73 0.54 -9.90
N ARG A 156 4.10 1.17 -10.89
CA ARG A 156 4.75 2.17 -11.74
C ARG A 156 4.99 3.45 -10.96
N VAL A 157 6.25 3.88 -10.89
CA VAL A 157 6.63 5.09 -10.16
C VAL A 157 5.93 6.32 -10.74
N PHE A 158 5.31 7.13 -9.87
CA PHE A 158 4.65 8.38 -10.28
C PHE A 158 5.56 9.26 -11.16
N LEU A 159 5.07 9.65 -12.34
CA LEU A 159 5.78 10.40 -13.39
C LEU A 159 7.02 9.73 -14.02
N HIS A 160 7.34 8.51 -13.60
CA HIS A 160 8.43 7.68 -14.09
C HIS A 160 7.96 6.25 -14.38
N PRO A 161 6.99 6.07 -15.31
CA PRO A 161 6.33 4.78 -15.54
C PRO A 161 7.25 3.70 -16.12
N GLU A 162 8.47 4.05 -16.53
CA GLU A 162 9.54 3.14 -16.91
C GLU A 162 10.16 2.40 -15.71
N GLN A 163 9.96 2.90 -14.49
CA GLN A 163 10.41 2.27 -13.25
C GLN A 163 9.24 1.58 -12.56
N ASN A 164 9.48 0.38 -12.05
CA ASN A 164 8.49 -0.41 -11.30
C ASN A 164 9.06 -0.80 -9.94
N LEU A 165 8.42 -0.32 -8.87
CA LEU A 165 8.81 -0.59 -7.49
C LEU A 165 8.83 -2.10 -7.21
N PHE A 166 7.76 -2.81 -7.53
CA PHE A 166 7.60 -4.21 -7.17
C PHE A 166 8.55 -5.12 -7.96
N ASP A 167 8.69 -4.91 -9.28
CA ASP A 167 9.58 -5.73 -10.11
C ASP A 167 11.04 -5.60 -9.67
N GLU A 168 11.47 -4.39 -9.31
CA GLU A 168 12.85 -4.10 -8.93
C GLU A 168 13.23 -4.81 -7.62
N TYR A 169 12.32 -4.83 -6.63
CA TYR A 169 12.57 -5.53 -5.36
C TYR A 169 12.26 -7.04 -5.44
N ALA A 170 11.29 -7.49 -6.24
CA ALA A 170 11.08 -8.91 -6.47
C ALA A 170 12.33 -9.57 -7.09
N SER A 171 12.96 -8.89 -8.06
CA SER A 171 14.18 -9.39 -8.72
C SER A 171 15.47 -9.23 -7.89
N GLU A 172 15.64 -8.14 -7.13
CA GLU A 172 16.87 -7.88 -6.36
C GLU A 172 16.99 -8.77 -5.11
N ILE A 173 15.87 -9.09 -4.46
CA ILE A 173 15.89 -9.70 -3.10
C ILE A 173 14.88 -10.84 -2.89
N GLY A 174 14.14 -11.27 -3.92
CA GLY A 174 13.18 -12.38 -3.80
C GLY A 174 11.89 -12.02 -3.05
N LEU A 175 11.55 -10.72 -2.99
CA LEU A 175 10.32 -10.26 -2.37
C LEU A 175 9.10 -10.85 -3.08
N THR A 176 8.21 -11.52 -2.33
CA THR A 176 7.01 -12.14 -2.90
C THR A 176 5.87 -11.13 -2.99
N VAL A 177 5.45 -10.85 -4.22
CA VAL A 177 4.28 -10.01 -4.53
C VAL A 177 3.23 -10.90 -5.17
N LEU A 178 2.03 -10.91 -4.60
CA LEU A 178 0.88 -11.63 -5.10
C LEU A 178 -0.13 -10.65 -5.68
N SER A 179 -0.72 -11.01 -6.82
CA SER A 179 -2.00 -10.44 -7.23
C SER A 179 -3.11 -10.83 -6.25
N SER A 180 -4.22 -10.11 -6.27
CA SER A 180 -5.39 -10.47 -5.47
C SER A 180 -5.86 -11.88 -5.79
N ASP A 181 -5.85 -12.29 -7.05
CA ASP A 181 -6.36 -13.61 -7.46
C ASP A 181 -5.46 -14.73 -6.92
N GLU A 182 -4.13 -14.57 -7.02
CA GLU A 182 -3.17 -15.50 -6.43
C GLU A 182 -3.35 -15.61 -4.92
N TRP A 183 -3.50 -14.46 -4.25
CA TRP A 183 -3.73 -14.41 -2.81
C TRP A 183 -5.05 -15.08 -2.42
N LEU A 184 -6.15 -14.76 -3.09
CA LEU A 184 -7.48 -15.32 -2.80
C LEU A 184 -7.53 -16.83 -3.06
N CYS A 185 -6.86 -17.33 -4.11
CA CYS A 185 -6.65 -18.75 -4.32
C CYS A 185 -5.82 -19.37 -3.18
N GLN A 186 -4.72 -18.72 -2.78
CA GLN A 186 -3.80 -19.22 -1.75
C GLN A 186 -4.47 -19.34 -0.37
N ILE A 187 -5.40 -18.45 -0.03
CA ILE A 187 -6.17 -18.51 1.23
C ILE A 187 -7.42 -19.38 1.12
N GLY A 188 -7.74 -19.91 -0.06
CA GLY A 188 -8.91 -20.76 -0.31
C GLY A 188 -10.24 -20.02 -0.39
N HIS A 189 -10.23 -18.71 -0.65
CA HIS A 189 -11.44 -17.91 -0.86
C HIS A 189 -12.09 -18.20 -2.22
N ILE A 190 -11.26 -18.37 -3.25
CA ILE A 190 -11.68 -18.75 -4.61
C ILE A 190 -10.96 -20.03 -5.06
N LYS A 191 -11.53 -20.69 -6.08
CA LYS A 191 -11.07 -22.01 -6.58
C LYS A 191 -10.28 -21.90 -7.88
#